data_AF-A0A662UKJ7-F1
#
_entry.id   AF-A0A662UKJ7-F1
#
_cell.length_a   1.000
_cell.length_b   1.000
_cell.length_c   1.000
_cell.angle_alpha   90.00
_cell.angle_beta   90.00
_cell.angle_gamma   90.00
#
_symmetry.space_group_name_H-M   'P 1'
#
loop_
_entity.id
_entity.type
_entity.pdbx_description
1 polymer ?
#
loop_
_entity_poly.entity_id
_entity_poly.type
_entity_poly.pdbx_seq_one_letter_code
_entity_poly.pdbx_strand_id
1 'polypeptide(L)' 'MAIAWVLFLVSWAVGWAIRGAPIPIHRVKKAGQSLIEDAVLAAFWMAVGSSIFALISYITGSIYQPLPPPPQP' A
#
# COMPACT_ATOMS: atom_id res chain seq x y z
N MET A 1 9.27 -5.65 8.90
CA MET A 1 9.03 -4.74 7.76
C MET A 1 8.95 -5.47 6.42
N ALA A 2 9.94 -6.29 6.03
CA ALA A 2 9.93 -7.00 4.74
C ALA A 2 8.68 -7.89 4.50
N ILE A 3 8.22 -8.61 5.52
CA ILE A 3 7.06 -9.52 5.42
C ILE A 3 5.75 -8.77 5.09
N ALA A 4 5.56 -7.57 5.65
CA ALA A 4 4.38 -6.74 5.37
C ALA A 4 4.38 -6.23 3.92
N TRP A 5 5.54 -5.84 3.40
CA TRP A 5 5.69 -5.40 2.01
C TRP A 5 5.48 -6.54 1.00
N VAL A 6 5.95 -7.75 1.33
CA VAL A 6 5.74 -8.93 0.49
C VAL A 6 4.26 -9.32 0.44
N LEU A 7 3.57 -9.37 1.58
CA LEU A 7 2.12 -9.64 1.62
C LEU A 7 1.31 -8.58 0.87
N PHE A 8 1.73 -7.31 0.96
CA PHE A 8 1.16 -6.21 0.19
C PHE A 8 1.34 -6.39 -1.31
N LEU A 9 2.58 -6.65 -1.78
CA LEU A 9 2.87 -6.84 -3.20
C LEU A 9 2.17 -8.06 -3.79
N VAL A 10 2.03 -9.15 -3.03
CA VAL A 10 1.29 -10.35 -3.45
C VAL A 10 -0.19 -10.04 -3.58
N SER A 11 -0.79 -9.41 -2.57
CA SER A 11 -2.21 -9.02 -2.62
C SER A 11 -2.49 -8.03 -3.76
N TRP A 12 -1.54 -7.12 -4.00
CA TRP A 12 -1.58 -6.16 -5.10
C TRP A 12 -1.51 -6.85 -6.46
N ALA A 13 -0.53 -7.72 -6.69
CA ALA A 13 -0.36 -8.45 -7.95
C ALA A 13 -1.59 -9.33 -8.27
N VAL A 14 -2.19 -9.96 -7.26
CA VAL A 14 -3.43 -10.74 -7.40
C VAL A 14 -4.60 -9.85 -7.83
N GLY A 15 -4.74 -8.65 -7.25
CA GLY A 15 -5.76 -7.68 -7.66
C GLY A 15 -5.64 -7.24 -9.13
N TRP A 16 -4.41 -7.05 -9.61
CA TRP A 16 -4.14 -6.75 -11.02
C TRP A 16 -4.38 -7.94 -11.95
N ALA A 17 -4.01 -9.16 -11.52
CA ALA A 17 -4.20 -10.38 -12.30
C ALA A 17 -5.69 -10.70 -12.53
N ILE A 18 -6.53 -10.50 -11.52
CA ILE A 18 -7.99 -10.69 -11.62
C ILE A 18 -8.61 -9.64 -12.56
N ARG A 19 -8.11 -8.41 -12.53
CA ARG A 19 -8.58 -7.31 -13.40
C ARG A 19 -8.14 -7.45 -14.86
N GLY A 20 -6.96 -8.04 -15.10
CA GLY A 20 -6.42 -8.30 -16.44
C GLY A 20 -7.01 -9.54 -17.12
N ALA A 21 -7.84 -10.32 -16.43
CA ALA A 21 -8.45 -11.52 -16.99
C ALA A 21 -9.47 -11.16 -18.10
N PRO A 22 -9.32 -11.72 -19.32
CA PRO A 22 -10.19 -11.42 -20.46
C PRO A 22 -11.53 -12.13 -20.29
N ILE A 23 -12.49 -11.45 -19.64
CA ILE A 23 -13.86 -11.92 -19.42
C ILE A 23 -14.83 -11.06 -20.27
N PRO A 24 -15.89 -11.63 -20.90
CA PRO A 24 -16.46 -11.16 -22.18
C PRO A 24 -16.93 -9.70 -22.22
N ILE A 25 -16.52 -8.98 -23.27
CA ILE A 25 -16.14 -7.55 -23.24
C ILE A 25 -17.25 -6.54 -23.61
N HIS A 26 -18.41 -6.95 -24.13
CA HIS A 26 -19.43 -5.99 -24.58
C HIS A 26 -20.18 -5.26 -23.45
N ARG A 27 -20.31 -5.87 -22.26
CA ARG A 27 -20.85 -5.20 -21.05
C ARG A 27 -19.75 -4.58 -20.17
N VAL A 28 -18.48 -4.90 -20.46
CA VAL A 28 -17.30 -4.56 -19.65
C VAL A 28 -16.77 -3.17 -19.96
N LYS A 29 -17.03 -2.59 -21.14
CA LYS A 29 -16.53 -1.24 -21.47
C LYS A 29 -17.00 -0.16 -20.49
N LYS A 30 -18.27 -0.22 -20.05
CA LYS A 30 -18.87 0.74 -19.11
C LYS A 30 -18.50 0.43 -17.65
N ALA A 31 -18.47 -0.86 -17.27
CA ALA A 31 -18.09 -1.30 -15.93
C ALA A 31 -16.58 -1.18 -15.66
N GLY A 32 -15.76 -1.44 -16.68
CA GLY A 32 -14.30 -1.35 -16.63
C GLY A 32 -13.83 0.09 -16.44
N GLN A 33 -14.52 1.07 -17.03
CA GLN A 33 -14.22 2.49 -16.82
C GLN A 33 -14.45 2.90 -15.35
N SER A 34 -15.58 2.51 -14.75
CA SER A 34 -15.84 2.71 -13.31
C SER A 34 -14.81 1.98 -12.44
N LEU A 35 -14.47 0.74 -12.78
CA LEU A 35 -13.43 -0.03 -12.07
C LEU A 35 -12.03 0.58 -12.18
N ILE A 36 -11.71 1.27 -13.30
CA ILE A 36 -10.47 2.02 -13.44
C ILE A 36 -10.47 3.23 -12.52
N GLU A 37 -11.55 3.99 -12.52
CA GLU A 37 -11.69 5.17 -11.67
C GLU A 37 -11.63 4.80 -10.18
N ASP A 38 -12.37 3.76 -9.77
CA ASP A 38 -12.36 3.25 -8.39
C ASP A 38 -11.00 2.68 -8.00
N ALA A 39 -10.32 1.98 -8.90
CA ALA A 39 -8.98 1.46 -8.64
C ALA A 39 -7.92 2.57 -8.51
N VAL A 40 -8.03 3.65 -9.30
CA VAL A 40 -7.15 4.81 -9.19
C VAL A 40 -7.40 5.54 -7.88
N LEU A 41 -8.66 5.69 -7.46
CA LEU A 41 -9.03 6.32 -6.21
C LEU A 41 -8.57 5.48 -5.00
N ALA A 42 -8.70 4.15 -5.07
CA ALA A 42 -8.19 3.23 -4.06
C ALA A 42 -6.67 3.25 -3.97
N ALA A 43 -5.97 3.26 -5.11
CA ALA A 43 -4.52 3.37 -5.16
C ALA A 43 -4.03 4.71 -4.60
N PHE A 44 -4.73 5.80 -4.92
CA PHE A 44 -4.48 7.13 -4.38
C PHE A 44 -4.62 7.14 -2.86
N TRP A 45 -5.72 6.62 -2.31
CA TRP A 45 -5.92 6.53 -0.86
C TRP A 45 -4.89 5.64 -0.17
N MET A 46 -4.49 4.53 -0.78
CA MET A 46 -3.42 3.66 -0.26
C MET A 46 -2.06 4.35 -0.23
N ALA A 47 -1.71 5.11 -1.26
CA ALA A 47 -0.47 5.90 -1.31
C ALA A 47 -0.47 7.01 -0.24
N VAL A 48 -1.60 7.70 -0.06
CA VAL A 48 -1.75 8.74 0.97
C VAL A 48 -1.66 8.13 2.38
N GLY A 49 -2.39 7.04 2.65
CA GLY A 49 -2.38 6.37 3.94
C GLY A 49 -1.00 5.84 4.34
N SER A 50 -0.29 5.21 3.40
CA SER A 50 1.08 4.72 3.64
C SER A 50 2.08 5.86 3.88
N SER A 51 1.93 6.98 3.17
CA SER A 51 2.78 8.18 3.37
C SER A 51 2.59 8.80 4.75
N ILE A 52 1.34 8.96 5.20
CA ILE A 52 1.02 9.50 6.53
C ILE A 52 1.53 8.56 7.64
N PHE A 53 1.35 7.25 7.48
CA PHE A 53 1.82 6.27 8.44
C PHE A 53 3.35 6.26 8.58
N ALA A 54 4.06 6.37 7.44
CA ALA A 54 5.52 6.49 7.42
C ALA A 54 5.99 7.76 8.14
N LEU A 55 5.30 8.89 7.92
CA LEU A 55 5.60 10.15 8.59
C LEU A 55 5.43 10.06 10.12
N ILE A 56 4.32 9.49 10.60
CA ILE A 56 4.09 9.31 12.04
C ILE A 56 5.18 8.41 12.63
N SER A 57 5.47 7.28 11.97
CA SER A 57 6.51 6.34 12.41
C SER A 57 7.90 7.01 12.52
N TYR A 58 8.23 7.88 11.57
CA TYR A 58 9.47 8.66 11.59
C TYR A 58 9.54 9.62 12.79
N ILE A 59 8.45 10.35 13.04
CA ILE A 59 8.37 11.31 14.17
C ILE A 59 8.45 10.55 15.49
N THR A 60 7.67 9.49 15.67
CA THR A 60 7.68 8.70 16.90
C THR A 60 9.05 8.04 17.15
N GLY A 61 9.70 7.53 16.10
CA GLY A 61 11.04 6.95 16.20
C GLY A 61 12.12 7.97 16.57
N SER A 62 11.93 9.24 16.20
CA SER A 62 12.83 10.33 16.59
C SER A 62 12.65 10.73 18.07
N ILE A 63 11.46 10.57 18.62
CA ILE A 63 11.14 10.95 20.01
C ILE A 63 11.49 9.82 20.99
N TYR A 64 11.28 8.56 20.60
CA TYR A 64 11.60 7.38 21.41
C TYR A 64 13.02 6.85 21.13
N GLN A 65 14.05 7.64 21.43
CA GLN A 65 15.41 7.10 21.50
C GLN A 65 15.61 6.41 22.86
N PRO A 66 15.92 5.10 22.91
CA PRO A 66 16.29 4.45 24.16
C PRO A 66 17.55 5.13 24.72
N LEU A 67 17.58 5.33 26.04
CA LEU A 67 18.73 5.92 26.75
C LEU A 67 20.03 5.23 26.29
N PRO A 68 21.08 5.99 25.92
CA PRO A 68 22.34 5.40 25.51
C PRO A 68 22.88 4.50 26.64
N PRO A 69 23.48 3.35 26.30
CA PRO A 69 24.03 2.45 27.30
C PRO A 69 25.10 3.18 28.14
N PRO A 70 25.17 2.93 29.46
CA PRO A 70 26.14 3.59 30.32
C PRO A 70 27.58 3.31 29.82
N PRO A 71 28.51 4.29 29.98
CA PRO A 71 29.89 4.13 29.54
C PRO A 71 30.50 2.86 30.14
N GLN A 72 31.08 2.01 29.27
CA GLN A 72 31.84 0.85 29.74
C GLN A 72 33.21 1.31 30.26
N PRO A 73 33.70 0.75 31.38
CA PRO A 73 34.96 1.13 32.01
C PRO A 73 36.19 0.80 31.16
#